data_AF-A0A7W0YXP0-F1
#
_entry.id   AF-A0A7W0YXP0-F1
#
_cell.length_a   1.000
_cell.length_b   1.000
_cell.length_c   1.000
_cell.angle_alpha   90.00
_cell.angle_beta   90.00
_cell.angle_gamma   90.00
#
_symmetry.space_group_name_H-M   'P 1'
#
loop_
_entity.id
_entity.type
_entity.pdbx_description
1 polymer ?
#
loop_
_entity_poly.entity_id
_entity_poly.type
_entity_poly.pdbx_seq_one_letter_code
_entity_poly.pdbx_strand_id
1 'polypeptide(L)' 'ARRLMLTHFWPGNDRELSRTEAAAVFSGEILLADEGLAVPLGTRPPEHPR' A
#
# COMPACT_ATOMS: atom_id res chain seq x y z
N ALA A 1 1.87 7.59 -7.15
CA ALA A 1 0.78 6.85 -6.49
C ALA A 1 0.38 7.57 -5.20
N ARG A 2 -0.89 7.53 -4.78
CA ARG A 2 -1.33 8.20 -3.52
C ARG A 2 -1.20 7.30 -2.29
N ARG A 3 -1.17 5.98 -2.49
CA ARG A 3 -1.14 4.93 -1.46
C ARG A 3 -0.28 3.76 -1.96
N LEU A 4 0.38 3.05 -1.07
CA LEU A 4 1.22 1.86 -1.32
C LEU A 4 0.71 0.70 -0.46
N MET A 5 0.56 -0.49 -1.03
CA MET A 5 0.23 -1.71 -0.29
C MET A 5 1.39 -2.70 -0.37
N LEU A 6 1.92 -3.10 0.79
CA LEU A 6 2.92 -4.16 0.90
C LEU A 6 2.21 -5.51 1.10
N THR A 7 2.60 -6.50 0.32
CA THR A 7 2.00 -7.85 0.31
C THR A 7 3.06 -8.91 0.02
N HIS A 8 2.68 -10.19 -0.03
CA HIS A 8 3.58 -11.33 -0.26
C HIS A 8 4.73 -11.38 0.76
N PHE A 9 4.40 -11.31 2.05
CA PHE A 9 5.38 -11.46 3.12
C PHE A 9 5.86 -12.91 3.21
N TRP A 10 7.18 -13.10 3.19
CA TRP A 10 7.78 -14.42 3.43
C TRP A 10 7.60 -14.83 4.89
N PRO A 11 7.51 -16.14 5.20
CA PRO A 11 7.51 -16.61 6.58
C PRO A 11 8.73 -16.09 7.35
N GLY A 12 8.49 -15.49 8.52
CA GLY A 12 9.53 -14.88 9.35
C GLY A 12 9.91 -13.44 8.98
N ASN A 13 9.31 -12.85 7.93
CA ASN A 13 9.50 -11.44 7.62
C ASN A 13 8.79 -10.55 8.65
N ASP A 14 9.51 -9.58 9.21
CA ASP A 14 8.92 -8.53 10.03
C ASP A 14 8.20 -7.52 9.13
N ARG A 15 6.86 -7.59 9.13
CA ARG A 15 6.00 -6.76 8.29
C ARG A 15 6.11 -5.28 8.66
N GLU A 16 6.35 -4.99 9.93
CA GLU A 16 6.42 -3.63 10.47
C GLU A 16 7.78 -2.98 10.18
N LEU A 17 8.85 -3.76 10.19
CA LEU A 17 10.15 -3.32 9.68
C LEU A 17 10.05 -2.96 8.19
N SER A 18 9.45 -3.82 7.36
CA SER A 18 9.23 -3.52 5.94
C SER A 18 8.38 -2.26 5.72
N ARG A 19 7.37 -2.02 6.58
CA ARG A 19 6.57 -0.78 6.57
C ARG A 19 7.45 0.45 6.83
N THR A 20 8.31 0.35 7.84
CA THR A 20 9.19 1.43 8.29
C THR A 20 10.22 1.78 7.22
N GLU A 21 10.83 0.78 6.59
CA GLU A 21 11.76 0.96 5.47
C GLU A 21 11.06 1.62 4.27
N ALA A 22 9.85 1.19 3.93
CA ALA A 22 9.06 1.81 2.86
C ALA A 22 8.69 3.27 3.18
N ALA A 23 8.38 3.58 4.45
CA ALA A 23 8.04 4.93 4.89
C ALA A 23 9.21 5.92 4.78
N ALA A 24 10.45 5.44 4.80
CA ALA A 24 11.64 6.28 4.63
C ALA A 24 11.74 6.87 3.20
N VAL A 25 11.09 6.26 2.20
CA VAL A 25 11.19 6.66 0.79
C VAL A 25 9.84 7.00 0.14
N PHE A 26 8.73 6.52 0.70
CA PHE A 26 7.39 6.76 0.19
C PHE A 26 6.59 7.64 1.16
N SER A 27 6.25 8.84 0.71
CA SER A 27 5.56 9.86 1.51
C SER A 27 4.03 9.72 1.53
N GLY A 28 3.47 8.73 0.84
CA GLY A 28 2.04 8.46 0.83
C GLY A 28 1.61 7.46 1.91
N GLU A 29 0.33 7.15 1.97
CA GLU A 29 -0.19 6.14 2.90
C GLU A 29 0.36 4.75 2.57
N ILE A 30 0.85 4.03 3.59
CA ILE A 30 1.36 2.67 3.45
C ILE A 30 0.44 1.72 4.20
N LEU A 31 -0.01 0.68 3.49
CA LEU A 31 -0.90 -0.37 3.99
C LEU A 31 -0.13 -1.69 4.00
N LEU A 32 -0.30 -2.47 5.06
CA LEU A 32 0.13 -3.86 5.10
C LEU A 32 -1.06 -4.73 4.75
N ALA A 33 -0.95 -5.53 3.69
CA ALA A 33 -2.02 -6.44 3.28
C ALA A 33 -2.26 -7.47 4.39
N ASP A 34 -3.52 -7.80 4.67
CA ASP A 34 -3.88 -8.94 5.49
C ASP A 34 -4.93 -9.78 4.75
N GLU A 35 -5.08 -11.05 5.14
CA GLU A 35 -6.10 -11.90 4.53
C GLU A 35 -7.48 -11.29 4.76
N GLY A 36 -8.24 -11.11 3.67
CA GLY A 36 -9.55 -10.48 3.70
C GLY A 36 -9.55 -8.95 3.84
N LEU A 37 -8.38 -8.28 3.84
CA LEU A 37 -8.33 -6.82 3.87
C LEU A 37 -8.93 -6.22 2.59
N ALA A 38 -9.98 -5.41 2.73
CA ALA A 38 -10.62 -4.67 1.64
C ALA A 38 -10.37 -3.17 1.78
N VAL A 39 -9.82 -2.53 0.73
CA VAL A 39 -9.48 -1.10 0.73
C VAL A 39 -10.30 -0.35 -0.33
N PRO A 40 -11.18 0.60 0.08
CA PRO A 40 -11.88 1.44 -0.88
C PRO A 40 -10.91 2.35 -1.65
N LEU A 41 -10.95 2.31 -2.98
CA LEU A 41 -10.03 3.08 -3.83
C LEU A 41 -10.46 4.54 -4.06
N GLY A 42 -11.60 4.96 -3.49
CA GLY A 42 -12.19 6.27 -3.77
C GLY A 42 -12.70 6.36 -5.22
N THR A 43 -13.39 7.44 -5.56
CA THR A 43 -13.81 7.70 -6.94
C THR A 43 -12.60 8.12 -7.77
N ARG A 44 -12.40 7.45 -8.92
CA ARG A 44 -11.46 7.91 -9.95
C ARG A 44 -11.94 9.27 -10.45
N PRO A 45 -11.09 10.30 -10.57
CA PRO A 45 -11.46 11.50 -11.31
C PRO A 45 -11.79 11.11 -12.76
N PRO A 46 -12.73 11.81 -13.44
CA PRO A 46 -13.07 11.50 -14.82
C PRO A 46 -11.81 11.49 -15.69
N GLU A 47 -11.66 10.44 -16.49
CA GLU A 47 -10.57 10.32 -17.43
C GLU A 47 -10.67 11.44 -18.47
N HIS A 48 -9.60 12.24 -18.59
CA HIS A 48 -9.53 13.24 -19.66
C HIS A 48 -9.58 12.50 -21.01
N PRO A 49 -10.47 12.87 -21.95
CA PRO A 49 -10.41 12.34 -23.30
C PRO A 49 -9.05 12.70 -23.90
N ARG A 50 -8.39 11.71 -24.50
CA ARG A 50 -7.13 11.89 -25.23
C ARG A 50 -7.32 12.75 -26.46
#